data_AF-A0AA40MDM2-F1
#
_entry.id   AF-A0AA40MDM2-F1
#
_cell.length_a   1.000
_cell.length_b   1.000
_cell.length_c   1.000
_cell.angle_alpha   90.00
_cell.angle_beta   90.00
_cell.angle_gamma   90.00
#
_symmetry.space_group_name_H-M   'P 1'
#
loop_
_entity.id
_entity.type
_entity.pdbx_description
1 polymer ?
#
loop_
_entity_poly.entity_id
_entity_poly.type
_entity_poly.pdbx_seq_one_letter_code
_entity_poly.pdbx_strand_id
1 'polypeptide(L)'
;MSQPHLHLSPTAIYPFDARGVAKRFRHAAIFGAIDALQSGETMRFVNDHDPLPLLEQIRQHYGARVGIEYRQREPGAIVIDFAVQRPAPPPARAAPLPPRHSRRPCRLRQSRRPRYSFRPVRRDSRAERLADPILMQPSPPSDRFPDFFDAAPRIALRDPLAAFLGAAHDGGAIEYGYADVVKLAGHSCPTVASAYLMTRAALGALYGGAPAERGAIRVALREPATEGVTGVIANVVGMLTGATFDTGFKGIGGRFDRRRLLTFGEPMREQLRFARVDTGASVGVSARLERVPGDPRIADLLPRCLAMTAPPGDVALFRELWQARVRRLLLDHADDVDVIVLHG
;
A
#
# COMPACT_ATOMS: atom_id res chain seq x y z
N MET A 1 -3.59 3.17 -17.81
CA MET A 1 -4.85 2.58 -17.30
C MET A 1 -4.58 1.09 -17.16
N SER A 2 -4.30 0.60 -15.94
CA SER A 2 -4.09 -0.83 -15.70
C SER A 2 -5.45 -1.51 -15.61
N GLN A 3 -5.72 -2.45 -16.52
CA GLN A 3 -6.88 -3.33 -16.39
C GLN A 3 -6.66 -4.25 -15.17
N PRO A 4 -7.68 -4.49 -14.33
CA PRO A 4 -7.63 -5.57 -13.36
C PRO A 4 -7.50 -6.90 -14.13
N HIS A 5 -6.49 -7.69 -13.78
CA HIS A 5 -6.22 -8.98 -14.43
C HIS A 5 -7.32 -9.97 -14.06
N LEU A 6 -8.14 -10.34 -15.04
CA LEU A 6 -9.16 -11.38 -14.91
C LEU A 6 -8.53 -12.72 -15.27
N HIS A 7 -8.48 -13.65 -14.32
CA HIS A 7 -7.98 -15.02 -14.48
C HIS A 7 -9.00 -15.88 -15.26
N LEU A 8 -9.13 -15.61 -16.56
CA LEU A 8 -10.15 -16.21 -17.43
C LEU A 8 -9.70 -17.54 -18.06
N SER A 9 -8.41 -17.91 -17.95
CA SER A 9 -7.87 -19.12 -18.58
C SER A 9 -6.70 -19.72 -17.76
N PRO A 10 -6.73 -21.03 -17.42
CA PRO A 10 -5.66 -21.72 -16.69
C PRO A 10 -4.31 -21.84 -17.41
N THR A 11 -4.18 -21.28 -18.62
CA THR A 11 -2.95 -21.27 -19.44
C THR A 11 -2.54 -19.86 -19.83
N ALA A 12 -3.10 -18.84 -19.16
CA ALA A 12 -2.77 -17.45 -19.42
C ALA A 12 -1.31 -17.12 -19.06
N ILE A 13 -0.67 -16.32 -19.91
CA ILE A 13 0.68 -15.78 -19.70
C ILE A 13 0.53 -14.29 -19.35
N TYR A 14 0.96 -13.92 -18.15
CA TYR A 14 0.86 -12.55 -17.62
C TYR A 14 2.22 -11.84 -17.68
N PRO A 15 2.37 -10.74 -18.42
CA PRO A 15 3.63 -10.03 -18.51
C PRO A 15 3.93 -9.24 -17.22
N PHE A 16 5.18 -9.31 -16.76
CA PHE A 16 5.71 -8.55 -15.63
C PHE A 16 7.07 -7.95 -16.00
N ASP A 17 7.12 -6.62 -16.19
CA ASP A 17 8.36 -5.90 -16.53
C ASP A 17 8.99 -5.30 -15.26
N ALA A 18 10.06 -5.92 -14.78
CA ALA A 18 10.74 -5.51 -13.56
C ALA A 18 11.53 -4.21 -13.72
N ARG A 19 11.82 -3.79 -14.96
CA ARG A 19 12.55 -2.55 -15.26
C ARG A 19 11.73 -1.32 -14.86
N GLY A 20 10.40 -1.41 -14.95
CA GLY A 20 9.47 -0.37 -14.51
C GLY A 20 9.22 -0.33 -13.00
N VAL A 21 9.70 -1.32 -12.25
CA VAL A 21 9.48 -1.42 -10.80
C VAL A 21 10.73 -0.93 -10.06
N ALA A 22 10.54 0.08 -9.20
CA ALA A 22 11.62 0.63 -8.37
C ALA A 22 12.25 -0.47 -7.49
N LYS A 23 13.59 -0.44 -7.37
CA LYS A 23 14.39 -1.50 -6.73
C LYS A 23 13.87 -1.93 -5.35
N ARG A 24 13.44 -0.98 -4.52
CA ARG A 24 12.94 -1.22 -3.15
C ARG A 24 11.62 -2.00 -3.08
N PHE A 25 10.82 -2.00 -4.15
CA PHE A 25 9.53 -2.70 -4.22
C PHE A 25 9.58 -3.96 -5.10
N ARG A 26 10.64 -4.10 -5.90
CA ARG A 26 10.76 -5.15 -6.91
C ARG A 26 10.63 -6.55 -6.32
N HIS A 27 11.26 -6.80 -5.18
CA HIS A 27 11.19 -8.11 -4.52
C HIS A 27 9.74 -8.43 -4.11
N ALA A 28 9.09 -7.56 -3.33
CA ALA A 28 7.71 -7.78 -2.91
C ALA A 28 6.73 -7.91 -4.10
N ALA A 29 6.91 -7.09 -5.15
CA ALA A 29 6.05 -7.12 -6.33
C ALA A 29 6.19 -8.42 -7.14
N ILE A 30 7.41 -8.97 -7.26
CA ILE A 30 7.65 -10.23 -7.98
C ILE A 30 7.02 -11.40 -7.23
N PHE A 31 7.26 -11.50 -5.92
CA PHE A 31 6.71 -12.60 -5.11
C PHE A 31 5.19 -12.53 -5.05
N GLY A 32 4.62 -11.34 -4.81
CA GLY A 32 3.17 -11.16 -4.84
C GLY A 32 2.54 -11.49 -6.19
N ALA A 33 3.23 -11.21 -7.30
CA ALA A 33 2.75 -11.57 -8.63
C ALA A 33 2.79 -13.09 -8.89
N ILE A 34 3.79 -13.81 -8.36
CA ILE A 34 3.85 -15.28 -8.42
C ILE A 34 2.77 -15.90 -7.53
N ASP A 35 2.54 -15.37 -6.32
CA ASP A 35 1.52 -15.85 -5.39
C ASP A 35 0.09 -15.71 -5.93
N ALA A 36 -0.14 -14.71 -6.77
CA ALA A 36 -1.42 -14.47 -7.43
C ALA A 36 -1.72 -15.46 -8.57
N LEU A 37 -0.73 -16.21 -9.06
CA LEU A 37 -0.92 -17.18 -10.15
C LEU A 37 -1.67 -18.42 -9.67
N GLN A 38 -2.67 -18.82 -10.45
CA GLN A 38 -3.33 -20.10 -10.33
C GLN A 38 -2.52 -21.23 -10.98
N SER A 39 -2.89 -22.46 -10.65
CA SER A 39 -2.22 -23.65 -11.18
C SER A 39 -2.38 -23.78 -12.71
N GLY A 40 -1.24 -23.79 -13.42
CA GLY A 40 -1.15 -23.77 -14.88
C GLY A 40 -0.86 -22.38 -15.47
N GLU A 41 -1.04 -21.31 -14.68
CA GLU A 41 -0.75 -19.96 -15.14
C GLU A 41 0.73 -19.63 -15.10
N THR A 42 1.14 -18.69 -15.95
CA THR A 42 2.54 -18.30 -16.12
C THR A 42 2.69 -16.80 -16.00
N MET A 43 3.68 -16.34 -15.24
CA MET A 43 4.15 -14.96 -15.30
C MET A 43 5.37 -14.86 -16.20
N ARG A 44 5.32 -14.01 -17.23
CA ARG A 44 6.44 -13.69 -18.10
C ARG A 44 7.19 -12.48 -17.56
N PHE A 45 8.32 -12.75 -16.90
CA PHE A 45 9.19 -11.77 -16.28
C PHE A 45 10.21 -11.20 -17.27
N VAL A 46 10.39 -9.89 -17.27
CA VAL A 46 11.38 -9.17 -18.10
C VAL A 46 12.32 -8.34 -17.21
N ASN A 47 13.64 -8.47 -17.42
CA ASN A 47 14.66 -7.70 -16.70
C ASN A 47 15.85 -7.32 -17.60
N ASP A 48 16.62 -6.33 -17.16
CA ASP A 48 17.80 -5.80 -17.85
C ASP A 48 19.07 -6.64 -17.65
N HIS A 49 19.14 -7.43 -16.58
CA HIS A 49 20.26 -8.34 -16.28
C HIS A 49 19.77 -9.68 -15.72
N ASP A 50 20.63 -10.70 -15.73
CA ASP A 50 20.28 -12.06 -15.27
C ASP A 50 20.14 -12.06 -13.73
N PRO A 51 18.93 -12.28 -13.18
CA PRO A 51 18.68 -12.11 -11.76
C PRO A 51 18.97 -13.39 -10.96
N LEU A 52 20.19 -13.93 -11.08
CA LEU A 52 20.57 -15.21 -10.43
C LEU A 52 20.21 -15.30 -8.94
N PRO A 53 20.44 -14.27 -8.10
CA PRO A 53 20.08 -14.33 -6.68
C PRO A 53 18.57 -14.45 -6.45
N LEU A 54 17.75 -13.80 -7.30
CA LEU A 54 16.30 -13.88 -7.22
C LEU A 54 15.80 -15.28 -7.59
N LEU A 55 16.40 -15.90 -8.62
CA LEU A 55 16.04 -17.25 -9.03
C LEU A 55 16.32 -18.26 -7.92
N GLU A 56 17.41 -18.07 -7.19
CA GLU A 56 17.72 -18.89 -6.04
C GLU A 56 16.70 -18.71 -4.91
N GLN A 57 16.30 -17.47 -4.63
CA GLN A 57 15.23 -17.19 -3.65
C GLN A 57 13.88 -17.79 -4.05
N ILE A 58 13.52 -17.74 -5.34
CA ILE A 58 12.29 -18.35 -5.86
C ILE A 58 12.35 -19.87 -5.71
N ARG A 59 13.49 -20.50 -6.01
CA ARG A 59 13.67 -21.96 -5.80
C ARG A 59 13.54 -22.35 -4.34
N GLN A 60 14.15 -21.59 -3.43
CA GLN A 60 14.08 -21.85 -1.99
C GLN A 60 12.67 -21.67 -1.43
N HIS A 61 11.93 -20.66 -1.90
CA HIS A 61 10.61 -20.34 -1.37
C HIS A 61 9.49 -21.22 -1.95
N TYR A 62 9.50 -21.46 -3.27
CA TYR A 62 8.41 -22.16 -3.96
C TYR A 62 8.72 -23.61 -4.33
N GLY A 63 9.99 -24.03 -4.29
CA GLY A 63 10.41 -25.38 -4.63
C GLY A 63 9.95 -25.82 -6.02
N ALA A 64 9.48 -27.06 -6.14
CA ALA A 64 8.99 -27.62 -7.40
C ALA A 64 7.64 -27.04 -7.87
N ARG A 65 6.96 -26.24 -7.05
CA ARG A 65 5.65 -25.65 -7.40
C ARG A 65 5.77 -24.63 -8.53
N VAL A 66 6.90 -23.94 -8.64
CA VAL A 66 7.15 -22.93 -9.68
C VAL A 66 8.26 -23.42 -10.60
N GLY A 67 7.91 -23.67 -11.86
CA GLY A 67 8.87 -23.89 -12.93
C GLY A 67 9.51 -22.57 -13.37
N ILE A 68 10.82 -22.59 -13.61
CA ILE A 68 11.59 -21.44 -14.09
C ILE A 68 12.13 -21.79 -15.48
N GLU A 69 11.62 -21.12 -16.52
CA GLU A 69 12.04 -21.38 -17.90
C GLU A 69 12.55 -20.10 -18.56
N TYR A 70 13.79 -20.11 -19.05
CA TYR A 70 14.31 -18.99 -19.81
C TYR A 70 13.70 -18.97 -21.21
N ARG A 71 13.12 -17.84 -21.60
CA ARG A 71 12.67 -17.58 -22.98
C ARG A 71 13.71 -16.80 -23.77
N GLN A 72 14.47 -15.94 -23.11
CA GLN A 72 15.59 -15.21 -23.68
C GLN A 72 16.61 -14.92 -22.59
N ARG A 73 17.90 -15.11 -22.90
CA ARG A 73 19.01 -14.92 -21.95
C ARG A 73 20.14 -14.13 -22.58
N GLU A 74 19.84 -12.91 -23.01
CA GLU A 74 20.80 -11.97 -23.60
C GLU A 74 20.98 -10.74 -22.70
N PRO A 75 22.20 -10.18 -22.57
CA PRO A 75 22.42 -8.95 -21.81
C PRO A 75 21.53 -7.80 -22.31
N GLY A 76 20.75 -7.18 -21.43
CA GLY A 76 19.80 -6.11 -21.76
C GLY A 76 18.36 -6.58 -22.07
N ALA A 77 18.15 -7.88 -22.29
CA ALA A 77 16.84 -8.47 -22.57
C ALA A 77 16.73 -9.90 -21.99
N ILE A 78 16.61 -9.99 -20.67
CA ILE A 78 16.36 -11.27 -19.98
C ILE A 78 14.85 -11.48 -19.87
N VAL A 79 14.35 -12.60 -20.40
CA VAL A 79 12.94 -13.00 -20.33
C VAL A 79 12.83 -14.40 -19.73
N ILE A 80 12.07 -14.52 -18.65
CA ILE A 80 11.90 -15.75 -17.87
C ILE A 80 10.41 -15.99 -17.66
N ASP A 81 9.94 -17.20 -17.95
CA ASP A 81 8.58 -17.63 -17.61
C ASP A 81 8.62 -18.36 -16.25
N PHE A 82 7.86 -17.86 -15.29
CA PHE A 82 7.57 -18.49 -14.01
C PHE A 82 6.20 -19.16 -14.08
N ALA A 83 6.16 -20.49 -14.15
CA ALA A 83 4.93 -21.25 -14.34
C ALA A 83 4.56 -22.00 -13.06
N VAL A 84 3.33 -21.80 -12.55
CA VAL A 84 2.82 -22.59 -11.42
C VAL A 84 2.40 -23.96 -11.94
N GLN A 85 3.08 -25.02 -11.50
CA GLN A 85 2.81 -26.36 -12.00
C GLN A 85 1.43 -26.84 -11.55
N ARG A 86 0.79 -27.63 -12.43
CA ARG A 86 -0.39 -28.41 -12.05
C ARG A 86 0.04 -29.56 -11.14
N PRO A 87 -0.61 -29.76 -9.99
CA PRO A 87 -0.41 -30.98 -9.24
C PRO A 87 -0.72 -32.15 -10.17
N ALA A 88 0.20 -33.12 -10.24
CA ALA A 88 0.01 -34.29 -11.08
C ALA A 88 -1.29 -34.98 -10.65
N PRO A 89 -2.19 -35.34 -11.59
CA PRO A 89 -3.34 -36.15 -11.23
C PRO A 89 -2.84 -37.47 -10.63
N PRO A 90 -3.50 -38.01 -9.58
CA PRO A 90 -3.20 -39.36 -9.10
C PRO A 90 -3.34 -40.35 -10.27
N PRO A 91 -2.50 -41.41 -10.34
CA PRO A 91 -2.52 -42.34 -11.46
C PRO A 91 -3.91 -42.97 -11.60
N ALA A 92 -4.52 -42.82 -12.77
CA ALA A 92 -5.86 -43.30 -13.05
C ALA A 92 -5.89 -44.84 -13.06
N ARG A 93 -6.80 -45.45 -12.28
CA ARG A 93 -7.21 -46.85 -12.52
C ARG A 93 -7.92 -46.90 -13.86
N ALA A 94 -7.46 -47.79 -14.74
CA ALA A 94 -8.03 -48.00 -16.05
C ALA A 94 -9.50 -48.44 -15.96
N ALA A 95 -10.38 -47.72 -16.65
CA ALA A 95 -11.76 -48.13 -16.92
C ALA A 95 -12.06 -47.95 -18.42
N PRO A 96 -12.96 -48.78 -18.99
CA PRO A 96 -12.96 -49.09 -20.41
C PRO A 96 -13.68 -48.06 -21.29
N LEU A 97 -13.26 -48.05 -22.56
CA LEU A 97 -13.72 -47.16 -23.63
C LEU A 97 -15.22 -47.35 -23.98
N PRO A 98 -16.00 -46.26 -24.11
CA PRO A 98 -17.27 -46.27 -24.81
C PRO A 98 -17.13 -45.90 -26.31
N PRO A 99 -18.09 -46.33 -27.18
CA PRO A 99 -17.98 -46.24 -28.63
C PRO A 99 -18.29 -44.83 -29.16
N ARG A 100 -17.63 -44.47 -30.27
CA ARG A 100 -17.76 -43.16 -30.93
C ARG A 100 -18.86 -43.19 -31.99
N HIS A 101 -19.91 -42.38 -31.81
CA HIS A 101 -20.84 -42.00 -32.88
C HIS A 101 -20.51 -40.66 -33.53
N SER A 102 -21.01 -40.55 -34.75
CA SER A 102 -20.64 -39.71 -35.89
C SER A 102 -20.92 -38.20 -35.78
N ARG A 103 -19.99 -37.41 -36.33
CA ARG A 103 -20.08 -35.96 -36.54
C ARG A 103 -21.06 -35.60 -37.68
N ARG A 104 -21.79 -34.49 -37.53
CA ARG A 104 -22.32 -33.67 -38.65
C ARG A 104 -21.82 -32.22 -38.52
N PRO A 105 -21.43 -31.55 -39.62
CA PRO A 105 -20.86 -30.20 -39.59
C PRO A 105 -21.91 -29.12 -39.86
N CYS A 106 -21.92 -28.03 -39.07
CA CYS A 106 -22.72 -26.83 -39.34
C CYS A 106 -21.83 -25.71 -39.90
N ARG A 107 -22.30 -25.08 -40.98
CA ARG A 107 -21.55 -24.15 -41.85
C ARG A 107 -21.41 -22.74 -41.26
N LEU A 108 -20.26 -22.12 -41.56
CA LEU A 108 -19.95 -20.69 -41.40
C LEU A 108 -20.90 -19.80 -42.23
N ARG A 109 -21.30 -18.65 -41.65
CA ARG A 109 -21.82 -17.50 -42.40
C ARG A 109 -20.99 -16.25 -42.07
N GLN A 110 -20.44 -15.67 -43.13
CA GLN A 110 -19.70 -14.42 -43.15
C GLN A 110 -20.63 -13.23 -42.87
N SER A 111 -20.17 -12.24 -42.08
CA SER A 111 -20.83 -10.93 -42.01
C SER A 111 -19.79 -9.80 -41.99
N ARG A 112 -20.20 -8.69 -42.60
CA ARG A 112 -19.39 -7.67 -43.27
C ARG A 112 -18.99 -6.53 -42.32
N ARG A 113 -17.82 -5.94 -42.58
CA ARG A 113 -17.26 -4.74 -41.92
C ARG A 113 -18.04 -3.46 -42.30
N PRO A 114 -18.23 -2.49 -41.38
CA PRO A 114 -18.53 -1.11 -41.73
C PRO A 114 -17.26 -0.22 -41.75
N ARG A 115 -17.22 0.69 -42.72
CA ARG A 115 -16.18 1.69 -42.97
C ARG A 115 -16.41 2.92 -42.08
N TYR A 116 -15.37 3.41 -41.41
CA TYR A 116 -15.36 4.70 -40.71
C TYR A 116 -14.81 5.81 -41.63
N SER A 117 -15.51 6.93 -41.73
CA SER A 117 -15.09 8.12 -42.47
C SER A 117 -14.55 9.20 -41.53
N PHE A 118 -13.31 9.65 -41.80
CA PHE A 118 -12.67 10.80 -41.17
C PHE A 118 -13.19 12.13 -41.77
N ARG A 119 -13.29 13.18 -40.93
CA ARG A 119 -13.34 14.59 -41.36
C ARG A 119 -12.46 15.47 -40.47
N PRO A 120 -11.91 16.59 -40.98
CA PRO A 120 -10.73 17.25 -40.42
C PRO A 120 -11.03 18.48 -39.54
N VAL A 121 -10.02 18.80 -38.72
CA VAL A 121 -9.88 19.90 -37.75
C VAL A 121 -9.75 21.27 -38.45
N ARG A 122 -10.34 22.32 -37.85
CA ARG A 122 -10.00 23.72 -38.13
C ARG A 122 -9.34 24.36 -36.90
N ARG A 123 -8.18 25.00 -37.14
CA ARG A 123 -7.50 25.96 -36.26
C ARG A 123 -8.31 27.25 -36.22
N ASP A 124 -8.35 27.90 -35.07
CA ASP A 124 -8.39 29.35 -35.05
C ASP A 124 -7.44 29.94 -34.01
N SER A 125 -6.87 31.07 -34.39
CA SER A 125 -5.71 31.71 -33.77
C SER A 125 -6.08 33.15 -33.50
N ARG A 126 -5.97 33.64 -32.26
CA ARG A 126 -5.23 34.88 -31.95
C ARG A 126 -5.26 35.23 -30.47
N ALA A 127 -4.06 35.62 -30.04
CA ALA A 127 -3.71 36.29 -28.80
C ALA A 127 -4.37 37.67 -28.67
N GLU A 128 -4.46 38.21 -27.44
CA GLU A 128 -3.54 39.25 -26.94
C GLU A 128 -3.90 39.82 -25.55
N ARG A 129 -2.94 39.64 -24.62
CA ARG A 129 -2.23 40.64 -23.77
C ARG A 129 -2.85 41.40 -22.56
N LEU A 130 -2.14 41.21 -21.43
CA LEU A 130 -1.53 42.17 -20.46
C LEU A 130 -2.37 42.84 -19.34
N ALA A 131 -2.07 42.55 -18.06
CA ALA A 131 -1.21 43.35 -17.16
C ALA A 131 -1.23 42.84 -15.67
N ASP A 132 -0.12 43.08 -14.95
CA ASP A 132 0.38 42.58 -13.63
C ASP A 132 -0.37 43.05 -12.33
N PRO A 133 0.17 42.90 -11.10
CA PRO A 133 0.47 41.69 -10.31
C PRO A 133 -0.17 41.74 -8.90
N ILE A 134 -0.61 40.61 -8.35
CA ILE A 134 -0.65 40.42 -6.88
C ILE A 134 0.16 39.17 -6.59
N LEU A 135 1.30 39.37 -5.93
CA LEU A 135 2.05 38.32 -5.25
C LEU A 135 1.15 37.74 -4.14
N MET A 136 0.38 36.73 -4.50
CA MET A 136 0.02 35.67 -3.58
C MET A 136 0.57 34.41 -4.23
N GLN A 137 1.70 33.93 -3.72
CA GLN A 137 2.25 32.65 -4.17
C GLN A 137 1.13 31.62 -4.00
N PRO A 138 0.81 30.83 -5.03
CA PRO A 138 -0.11 29.73 -4.83
C PRO A 138 0.51 28.83 -3.76
N SER A 139 -0.23 28.56 -2.68
CA SER A 139 0.02 27.39 -1.85
C SER A 139 0.30 26.22 -2.81
N PRO A 140 1.34 25.40 -2.57
CA PRO A 140 1.61 24.26 -3.43
C PRO A 140 0.32 23.48 -3.61
N PRO A 141 0.05 22.92 -4.81
CA PRO A 141 -1.24 22.30 -5.09
C PRO A 141 -1.55 21.36 -3.94
N SER A 142 -2.65 21.64 -3.23
CA SER A 142 -3.23 20.68 -2.30
C SER A 142 -3.22 19.37 -3.07
N ASP A 143 -2.57 18.34 -2.53
CA ASP A 143 -2.81 17.00 -3.04
C ASP A 143 -4.33 16.85 -3.22
N ARG A 144 -4.79 16.12 -4.24
CA ARG A 144 -6.22 15.96 -4.60
C ARG A 144 -7.06 15.22 -3.53
N PHE A 145 -6.79 15.50 -2.26
CA PHE A 145 -7.38 14.95 -1.07
C PHE A 145 -8.44 15.89 -0.52
N PRO A 146 -9.35 15.39 0.33
CA PRO A 146 -10.31 16.22 1.02
C PRO A 146 -9.64 17.30 1.89
N ASP A 147 -10.19 18.53 1.87
CA ASP A 147 -9.65 19.69 2.60
C ASP A 147 -9.42 19.44 4.10
N PHE A 148 -10.23 18.55 4.71
CA PHE A 148 -10.10 18.25 6.13
C PHE A 148 -8.79 17.52 6.49
N PHE A 149 -8.05 16.99 5.51
CA PHE A 149 -6.74 16.39 5.76
C PHE A 149 -5.72 17.44 6.19
N ASP A 150 -5.80 18.65 5.65
CA ASP A 150 -4.92 19.76 6.01
C ASP A 150 -5.30 20.37 7.36
N ALA A 151 -6.57 20.25 7.74
CA ALA A 151 -7.10 20.69 9.04
C ALA A 151 -6.77 19.71 10.19
N ALA A 152 -6.33 18.49 9.90
CA ALA A 152 -5.94 17.52 10.92
C ALA A 152 -4.69 18.00 11.70
N PRO A 153 -4.60 17.69 13.01
CA PRO A 153 -3.48 18.16 13.83
C PRO A 153 -2.16 17.57 13.37
N ARG A 154 -1.11 18.38 13.32
CA ARG A 154 0.20 17.98 12.79
C ARG A 154 1.10 17.35 13.86
N ILE A 155 2.10 16.60 13.40
CA ILE A 155 3.13 16.00 14.26
C ILE A 155 4.48 16.63 13.92
N ALA A 156 4.98 17.46 14.83
CA ALA A 156 6.32 18.04 14.75
C ALA A 156 7.37 17.06 15.31
N LEU A 157 8.42 16.83 14.53
CA LEU A 157 9.48 15.89 14.83
C LEU A 157 10.84 16.50 14.55
N ARG A 158 11.87 15.91 15.15
CA ARG A 158 13.26 16.15 14.80
C ARG A 158 13.89 14.88 14.24
N ASP A 159 14.62 14.98 13.14
CA ASP A 159 15.37 13.86 12.58
C ASP A 159 16.87 14.20 12.46
N PRO A 160 17.69 13.69 13.40
CA PRO A 160 19.15 13.88 13.37
C PRO A 160 19.84 13.29 12.13
N LEU A 161 19.29 12.22 11.53
CA LEU A 161 19.85 11.64 10.31
C LEU A 161 19.56 12.57 9.13
N ALA A 162 18.34 13.10 9.03
CA ALA A 162 17.99 14.06 7.98
C ALA A 162 18.83 15.34 8.11
N ALA A 163 19.03 15.85 9.33
CA ALA A 163 19.91 16.98 9.59
C ALA A 163 21.35 16.68 9.15
N PHE A 164 21.88 15.52 9.57
CA PHE A 164 23.25 15.11 9.26
C PHE A 164 23.52 14.97 7.76
N LEU A 165 22.53 14.47 7.01
CA LEU A 165 22.62 14.31 5.56
C LEU A 165 22.24 15.57 4.76
N GLY A 166 21.88 16.68 5.44
CA GLY A 166 21.44 17.91 4.79
C GLY A 166 20.06 17.82 4.11
N ALA A 167 19.25 16.82 4.46
CA ALA A 167 17.91 16.61 3.91
C ALA A 167 16.82 17.42 4.66
N ALA A 168 17.12 17.88 5.87
CA ALA A 168 16.25 18.76 6.65
C ALA A 168 17.08 19.85 7.34
N HIS A 169 16.56 21.07 7.37
CA HIS A 169 17.18 22.24 7.99
C HIS A 169 16.76 22.36 9.48
N ASP A 170 17.20 23.42 10.15
CA ASP A 170 16.80 23.75 11.52
C ASP A 170 16.97 22.61 12.52
N GLY A 171 18.16 21.99 12.48
CA GLY A 171 18.49 20.87 13.37
C GLY A 171 17.74 19.58 13.05
N GLY A 172 17.14 19.48 11.86
CA GLY A 172 16.38 18.32 11.39
C GLY A 172 14.89 18.43 11.66
N ALA A 173 14.33 19.64 11.79
CA ALA A 173 12.91 19.83 11.99
C ALA A 173 12.11 19.28 10.80
N ILE A 174 11.12 18.43 11.07
CA ILE A 174 10.21 17.85 10.08
C ILE A 174 8.80 17.89 10.66
N GLU A 175 7.84 18.31 9.84
CA GLU A 175 6.43 18.28 10.20
C GLU A 175 5.68 17.31 9.30
N TYR A 176 4.88 16.43 9.90
CA TYR A 176 4.03 15.47 9.17
C TYR A 176 2.55 15.81 9.34
N GLY A 177 1.85 15.92 8.21
CA GLY A 177 0.40 16.04 8.15
C GLY A 177 -0.30 14.70 7.93
N TYR A 178 -1.63 14.67 8.05
CA TYR A 178 -2.40 13.46 7.79
C TYR A 178 -2.30 13.00 6.33
N ALA A 179 -2.19 13.93 5.38
CA ALA A 179 -2.00 13.62 3.97
C ALA A 179 -0.74 12.75 3.70
N ASP A 180 0.33 12.93 4.49
CA ASP A 180 1.57 12.17 4.32
C ASP A 180 1.37 10.68 4.66
N VAL A 181 0.62 10.39 5.72
CA VAL A 181 0.29 9.00 6.08
C VAL A 181 -0.72 8.38 5.12
N VAL A 182 -1.60 9.19 4.52
CA VAL A 182 -2.49 8.72 3.44
C VAL A 182 -1.70 8.37 2.18
N LYS A 183 -0.67 9.16 1.82
CA LYS A 183 0.24 8.82 0.71
C LYS A 183 0.97 7.50 0.95
N LEU A 184 1.36 7.22 2.19
CA LEU A 184 1.96 5.94 2.56
C LEU A 184 0.95 4.78 2.42
N ALA A 185 -0.25 4.93 2.98
CA ALA A 185 -1.27 3.88 3.00
C ALA A 185 -1.99 3.69 1.64
N GLY A 186 -1.92 4.69 0.76
CA GLY A 186 -2.67 4.77 -0.50
C GLY A 186 -4.14 5.13 -0.35
N HIS A 187 -4.68 5.19 0.88
CA HIS A 187 -6.07 5.50 1.17
C HIS A 187 -6.25 6.03 2.60
N SER A 188 -7.39 6.68 2.84
CA SER A 188 -7.80 7.14 4.16
C SER A 188 -8.91 6.24 4.71
N CYS A 189 -8.71 5.71 5.92
CA CYS A 189 -9.69 4.92 6.66
C CYS A 189 -9.52 5.14 8.17
N PRO A 190 -10.49 4.69 8.99
CA PRO A 190 -10.43 4.85 10.44
C PRO A 190 -9.15 4.29 11.07
N THR A 191 -8.61 3.18 10.57
CA THR A 191 -7.35 2.59 11.07
C THR A 191 -6.15 3.49 10.84
N VAL A 192 -6.01 4.09 9.65
CA VAL A 192 -4.91 5.01 9.33
C VAL A 192 -5.02 6.27 10.18
N ALA A 193 -6.24 6.81 10.33
CA ALA A 193 -6.50 7.94 11.21
C ALA A 193 -6.16 7.63 12.67
N SER A 194 -6.61 6.49 13.21
CA SER A 194 -6.29 6.13 14.59
C SER A 194 -4.81 5.88 14.81
N ALA A 195 -4.10 5.24 13.87
CA ALA A 195 -2.65 5.05 14.00
C ALA A 195 -1.90 6.39 14.06
N TYR A 196 -2.31 7.36 13.23
CA TYR A 196 -1.79 8.73 13.25
C TYR A 196 -2.06 9.42 14.60
N LEU A 197 -3.31 9.38 15.09
CA LEU A 197 -3.71 10.03 16.34
C LEU A 197 -3.08 9.36 17.57
N MET A 198 -3.03 8.03 17.63
CA MET A 198 -2.34 7.29 18.69
C MET A 198 -0.85 7.66 18.75
N THR A 199 -0.21 7.76 17.59
CA THR A 199 1.20 8.18 17.52
C THR A 199 1.36 9.62 18.01
N ARG A 200 0.52 10.56 17.56
CA ARG A 200 0.55 11.96 18.05
C ARG A 200 0.42 12.03 19.57
N ALA A 201 -0.58 11.36 20.14
CA ALA A 201 -0.85 11.37 21.57
C ALA A 201 0.31 10.76 22.37
N ALA A 202 0.83 9.61 21.95
CA ALA A 202 1.94 8.94 22.63
C ALA A 202 3.23 9.78 22.60
N LEU A 203 3.55 10.40 21.46
CA LEU A 203 4.71 11.28 21.35
C LEU A 203 4.54 12.55 22.19
N GLY A 204 3.36 13.15 22.18
CA GLY A 204 3.04 14.31 23.03
C GLY A 204 3.25 14.00 24.52
N ALA A 205 2.78 12.83 24.97
CA ALA A 205 2.95 12.38 26.35
C ALA A 205 4.43 12.11 26.71
N LEU A 206 5.20 11.48 25.81
CA LEU A 206 6.60 11.13 26.07
C LEU A 206 7.57 12.32 26.04
N TYR A 207 7.25 13.37 25.28
CA TYR A 207 8.12 14.51 25.06
C TYR A 207 7.58 15.82 25.65
N GLY A 208 6.43 15.79 26.33
CA GLY A 208 5.86 16.96 27.00
C GLY A 208 5.61 18.13 26.04
N GLY A 209 5.23 17.83 24.79
CA GLY A 209 5.02 18.83 23.73
C GLY A 209 6.28 19.27 22.98
N ALA A 210 7.48 18.87 23.41
CA ALA A 210 8.69 19.05 22.60
C ALA A 210 8.67 18.11 21.37
N PRO A 211 9.32 18.49 20.25
CA PRO A 211 9.41 17.62 19.08
C PRO A 211 10.10 16.29 19.43
N ALA A 212 9.43 15.18 19.14
CA ALA A 212 10.00 13.86 19.35
C ALA A 212 11.12 13.56 18.35
N GLU A 213 12.14 12.81 18.77
CA GLU A 213 13.28 12.49 17.92
C GLU A 213 13.05 11.18 17.15
N ARG A 214 13.02 11.26 15.81
CA ARG A 214 12.88 10.08 14.96
C ARG A 214 14.09 9.16 15.14
N GLY A 215 13.82 7.86 15.37
CA GLY A 215 14.84 6.84 15.61
C GLY A 215 15.29 6.73 17.07
N ALA A 216 14.78 7.58 17.96
CA ALA A 216 15.02 7.52 19.40
C ALA A 216 13.83 6.93 20.18
N ILE A 217 12.92 6.23 19.49
CA ILE A 217 11.70 5.68 20.07
C ILE A 217 11.60 4.20 19.68
N ARG A 218 11.40 3.33 20.67
CA ARG A 218 10.95 1.95 20.48
C ARG A 218 9.43 1.93 20.50
N VAL A 219 8.83 1.12 19.63
CA VAL A 219 7.40 0.87 19.60
C VAL A 219 7.14 -0.63 19.58
N ALA A 220 6.29 -1.08 20.49
CA ALA A 220 5.83 -2.45 20.55
C ALA A 220 4.36 -2.50 20.13
N LEU A 221 3.96 -3.52 19.38
CA LEU A 221 2.58 -3.82 19.03
C LEU A 221 2.14 -5.11 19.73
N ARG A 222 0.91 -5.11 20.26
CA ARG A 222 0.35 -6.26 20.98
C ARG A 222 0.16 -7.47 20.06
N GLU A 223 -0.38 -7.23 18.87
CA GLU A 223 -0.69 -8.30 17.92
C GLU A 223 0.50 -8.60 16.99
N PRO A 224 0.54 -9.80 16.36
CA PRO A 224 1.48 -10.10 15.28
C PRO A 224 1.30 -9.18 14.06
N ALA A 225 2.38 -8.96 13.30
CA ALA A 225 2.36 -8.08 12.13
C ALA A 225 1.32 -8.48 11.06
N THR A 226 1.03 -9.77 10.94
CA THR A 226 0.08 -10.35 9.97
C THR A 226 -1.36 -10.40 10.48
N GLU A 227 -1.60 -10.03 11.74
CA GLU A 227 -2.92 -10.12 12.35
C GLU A 227 -3.75 -8.87 12.04
N GLY A 228 -4.94 -9.07 11.47
CA GLY A 228 -5.87 -8.00 11.12
C GLY A 228 -5.21 -6.83 10.39
N VAL A 229 -5.27 -5.65 11.01
CA VAL A 229 -4.73 -4.39 10.45
C VAL A 229 -3.40 -3.96 11.09
N THR A 230 -2.76 -4.83 11.87
CA THR A 230 -1.56 -4.51 12.66
C THR A 230 -0.41 -4.00 11.79
N GLY A 231 -0.17 -4.65 10.63
CA GLY A 231 0.82 -4.18 9.66
C GLY A 231 0.55 -2.77 9.11
N VAL A 232 -0.72 -2.40 8.94
CA VAL A 232 -1.09 -1.04 8.50
C VAL A 232 -0.75 -0.02 9.57
N ILE A 233 -1.08 -0.31 10.83
CA ILE A 233 -0.75 0.54 11.98
C ILE A 233 0.78 0.70 12.10
N ALA A 234 1.50 -0.41 12.02
CA ALA A 234 2.96 -0.44 12.08
C ALA A 234 3.63 0.40 10.97
N ASN A 235 3.10 0.38 9.75
CA ASN A 235 3.62 1.21 8.66
C ASN A 235 3.50 2.70 8.97
N VAL A 236 2.34 3.14 9.48
CA VAL A 236 2.11 4.54 9.86
C VAL A 236 3.03 4.96 11.00
N VAL A 237 3.08 4.15 12.07
CA VAL A 237 3.94 4.37 13.23
C VAL A 237 5.41 4.43 12.82
N GLY A 238 5.86 3.49 11.99
CA GLY A 238 7.24 3.41 11.51
C GLY A 238 7.63 4.58 10.60
N MET A 239 6.70 5.06 9.75
CA MET A 239 6.93 6.28 8.98
C MET A 239 7.18 7.48 9.89
N LEU A 240 6.31 7.69 10.88
CA LEU A 240 6.38 8.85 11.77
C LEU A 240 7.61 8.77 12.67
N THR A 241 7.76 7.69 13.43
CA THR A 241 8.84 7.54 14.43
C THR A 241 10.19 7.17 13.80
N GLY A 242 10.19 6.61 12.60
CA GLY A 242 11.36 5.95 12.02
C GLY A 242 11.73 4.64 12.70
N ALA A 243 10.89 4.10 13.59
CA ALA A 243 11.07 2.78 14.18
C ALA A 243 10.72 1.68 13.16
N THR A 244 11.60 0.69 13.01
CA THR A 244 11.35 -0.46 12.15
C THR A 244 11.72 -1.75 12.84
N PHE A 245 11.25 -2.88 12.30
CA PHE A 245 11.67 -4.22 12.70
C PHE A 245 13.12 -4.45 12.25
N ASP A 246 13.46 -5.45 11.46
CA ASP A 246 14.84 -5.69 11.03
C ASP A 246 15.20 -5.12 9.65
N THR A 247 14.21 -4.60 8.90
CA THR A 247 14.35 -4.14 7.51
C THR A 247 14.71 -2.66 7.34
N GLY A 248 14.81 -1.90 8.43
CA GLY A 248 15.12 -0.47 8.36
C GLY A 248 16.59 -0.14 8.08
N PHE A 249 16.87 1.16 8.09
CA PHE A 249 18.21 1.69 7.88
C PHE A 249 19.17 1.25 8.99
N LYS A 250 20.27 0.60 8.63
CA LYS A 250 21.27 0.08 9.58
C LYS A 250 22.13 1.13 10.29
N GLY A 251 22.00 2.39 9.90
CA GLY A 251 22.86 3.47 10.38
C GLY A 251 24.18 3.63 9.61
N ILE A 252 24.87 4.73 9.93
CA ILE A 252 26.20 5.10 9.40
C ILE A 252 27.12 5.33 10.59
N GLY A 253 28.28 4.67 10.61
CA GLY A 253 29.25 4.81 11.70
C GLY A 253 28.67 4.50 13.09
N GLY A 254 27.75 3.54 13.18
CA GLY A 254 27.08 3.16 14.44
C GLY A 254 25.97 4.12 14.91
N ARG A 255 25.64 5.15 14.13
CA ARG A 255 24.59 6.13 14.47
C ARG A 255 23.37 5.95 13.57
N PHE A 256 22.21 6.41 14.05
CA PHE A 256 20.95 6.47 13.30
C PHE A 256 20.37 5.11 12.87
N ASP A 257 20.70 4.01 13.56
CA ASP A 257 20.08 2.70 13.30
C ASP A 257 18.57 2.80 13.58
N ARG A 258 17.77 2.36 12.61
CA ARG A 258 16.30 2.36 12.67
C ARG A 258 15.73 0.97 12.92
N ARG A 259 16.58 -0.06 12.89
CA ARG A 259 16.19 -1.45 13.08
C ARG A 259 16.03 -1.77 14.56
N ARG A 260 15.25 -2.81 14.84
CA ARG A 260 15.00 -3.37 16.18
C ARG A 260 14.41 -2.32 17.13
N LEU A 261 13.69 -1.36 16.55
CA LEU A 261 12.93 -0.34 17.28
C LEU A 261 11.43 -0.63 17.22
N LEU A 262 10.97 -1.50 16.33
CA LEU A 262 9.59 -1.95 16.24
C LEU A 262 9.53 -3.43 16.62
N THR A 263 8.60 -3.85 17.48
CA THR A 263 8.34 -5.26 17.79
C THR A 263 6.84 -5.58 17.73
N PHE A 264 6.51 -6.86 17.60
CA PHE A 264 5.14 -7.36 17.40
C PHE A 264 4.88 -8.55 18.31
N GLY A 265 3.61 -8.83 18.60
CA GLY A 265 3.21 -10.01 19.39
C GLY A 265 3.59 -9.91 20.87
N GLU A 266 3.68 -8.69 21.40
CA GLU A 266 4.14 -8.44 22.76
C GLU A 266 2.99 -8.60 23.78
N PRO A 267 3.21 -9.26 24.92
CA PRO A 267 2.17 -9.50 25.92
C PRO A 267 1.85 -8.21 26.69
N MET A 268 0.86 -7.46 26.22
CA MET A 268 0.44 -6.18 26.82
C MET A 268 -1.08 -5.96 26.70
N ARG A 269 -1.63 -4.98 27.43
CA ARG A 269 -3.08 -4.69 27.43
C ARG A 269 -3.44 -3.65 26.37
N GLU A 270 -2.63 -2.62 26.28
CA GLU A 270 -2.69 -1.56 25.28
C GLU A 270 -2.45 -2.09 23.86
N GLN A 271 -2.77 -1.31 22.83
CA GLN A 271 -2.56 -1.77 21.44
C GLN A 271 -1.12 -1.56 21.01
N LEU A 272 -0.55 -0.42 21.42
CA LEU A 272 0.81 0.00 21.14
C LEU A 272 1.47 0.47 22.44
N ARG A 273 2.77 0.22 22.60
CA ARG A 273 3.59 0.85 23.65
C ARG A 273 4.76 1.58 23.02
N PHE A 274 4.91 2.86 23.33
CA PHE A 274 6.04 3.68 22.91
C PHE A 274 6.99 3.82 24.09
N ALA A 275 8.30 3.74 23.83
CA ALA A 275 9.32 3.93 24.85
C ALA A 275 10.50 4.74 24.27
N ARG A 276 10.97 5.74 25.02
CA ARG A 276 12.17 6.46 24.67
C ARG A 276 13.41 5.56 24.78
N VAL A 277 14.29 5.64 23.79
CA VAL A 277 15.52 4.84 23.78
C VAL A 277 16.52 5.30 24.85
N ASP A 278 16.57 6.60 25.12
CA ASP A 278 17.55 7.23 26.01
C ASP A 278 17.21 7.07 27.50
N THR A 279 15.93 7.23 27.85
CA THR A 279 15.44 7.31 29.24
C THR A 279 14.65 6.07 29.64
N GLY A 280 14.17 5.27 28.68
CA GLY A 280 13.26 4.16 28.94
C GLY A 280 11.84 4.57 29.32
N ALA A 281 11.55 5.87 29.46
CA ALA A 281 10.21 6.37 29.73
C ALA A 281 9.24 5.85 28.66
N SER A 282 8.10 5.30 29.09
CA SER A 282 7.16 4.62 28.20
C SER A 282 5.73 5.07 28.42
N VAL A 283 4.91 4.94 27.37
CA VAL A 283 3.47 5.16 27.42
C VAL A 283 2.78 4.11 26.55
N GLY A 284 1.71 3.51 27.07
CA GLY A 284 0.82 2.67 26.28
C GLY A 284 -0.24 3.52 25.59
N VAL A 285 -0.75 3.09 24.44
CA VAL A 285 -1.86 3.75 23.75
C VAL A 285 -2.80 2.75 23.06
N SER A 286 -4.09 3.06 23.06
CA SER A 286 -5.14 2.31 22.36
C SER A 286 -6.14 3.23 21.70
N ALA A 287 -6.65 2.83 20.53
CA ALA A 287 -7.78 3.49 19.88
C ALA A 287 -9.08 2.70 20.10
N ARG A 288 -10.14 3.40 20.52
CA ARG A 288 -11.49 2.88 20.70
C ARG A 288 -12.41 3.37 19.59
N LEU A 289 -12.24 2.81 18.39
CA LEU A 289 -12.98 3.24 17.20
C LEU A 289 -14.50 3.02 17.30
N GLU A 290 -14.95 2.14 18.19
CA GLU A 290 -16.36 1.93 18.53
C GLU A 290 -17.03 3.17 19.16
N ARG A 291 -16.25 4.07 19.76
CA ARG A 291 -16.74 5.35 20.32
C ARG A 291 -17.08 6.38 19.24
N VAL A 292 -16.54 6.20 18.04
CA VAL A 292 -16.85 7.02 16.87
C VAL A 292 -17.42 6.10 15.79
N PRO A 293 -18.68 5.65 15.91
CA PRO A 293 -19.28 4.72 14.97
C PRO A 293 -19.42 5.35 13.58
N GLY A 294 -19.37 4.50 12.55
CA GLY A 294 -19.71 4.92 11.19
C GLY A 294 -21.22 5.12 11.03
N ASP A 295 -21.61 5.77 9.93
CA ASP A 295 -23.01 5.89 9.57
C ASP A 295 -23.62 4.49 9.34
N PRO A 296 -24.80 4.18 9.91
CA PRO A 296 -25.40 2.85 9.80
C PRO A 296 -25.67 2.42 8.35
N ARG A 297 -25.86 3.36 7.43
CA ARG A 297 -26.07 3.07 6.00
C ARG A 297 -24.85 2.42 5.34
N ILE A 298 -23.66 2.53 5.92
CA ILE A 298 -22.45 1.87 5.40
C ILE A 298 -22.63 0.35 5.32
N ALA A 299 -23.39 -0.26 6.25
CA ALA A 299 -23.63 -1.70 6.26
C ALA A 299 -24.29 -2.20 4.97
N ASP A 300 -25.22 -1.42 4.40
CA ASP A 300 -25.91 -1.75 3.15
C ASP A 300 -25.14 -1.27 1.91
N LEU A 301 -24.45 -0.13 2.03
CA LEU A 301 -23.72 0.46 0.91
C LEU A 301 -22.45 -0.31 0.56
N LEU A 302 -21.67 -0.74 1.56
CA LEU A 302 -20.35 -1.35 1.35
C LEU A 302 -20.41 -2.64 0.52
N PRO A 303 -21.27 -3.64 0.81
CA PRO A 303 -21.32 -4.87 0.02
C PRO A 303 -21.66 -4.61 -1.44
N ARG A 304 -22.59 -3.69 -1.72
CA ARG A 304 -22.97 -3.32 -3.10
C ARG A 304 -21.88 -2.55 -3.83
N CYS A 305 -21.12 -1.70 -3.13
CA CYS A 305 -19.96 -1.03 -3.69
C CYS A 305 -18.86 -2.04 -4.05
N LEU A 306 -18.57 -3.01 -3.17
CA LEU A 306 -17.60 -4.06 -3.41
C LEU A 306 -18.02 -5.00 -4.57
N ALA A 307 -19.31 -5.31 -4.65
CA ALA A 307 -19.87 -6.08 -5.76
C ALA A 307 -19.98 -5.29 -7.07
N MET A 308 -19.65 -4.00 -7.07
CA MET A 308 -19.78 -3.10 -8.22
C MET A 308 -21.21 -3.00 -8.77
N THR A 309 -22.22 -3.18 -7.90
CA THR A 309 -23.66 -3.14 -8.26
C THR A 309 -24.36 -1.87 -7.77
N ALA A 310 -23.70 -1.08 -6.92
CA ALA A 310 -24.26 0.17 -6.42
C ALA A 310 -24.40 1.23 -7.53
N PRO A 311 -25.54 1.93 -7.64
CA PRO A 311 -25.67 3.05 -8.56
C PRO A 311 -24.70 4.19 -8.21
N PRO A 312 -24.37 5.09 -9.15
CA PRO A 312 -23.38 6.15 -8.92
C PRO A 312 -23.65 7.02 -7.68
N GLY A 313 -24.92 7.32 -7.39
CA GLY A 313 -25.32 8.07 -6.19
C GLY A 313 -24.97 7.35 -4.88
N ASP A 314 -25.15 6.03 -4.84
CA ASP A 314 -24.86 5.23 -3.65
C ASP A 314 -23.35 5.06 -3.45
N VAL A 315 -22.57 4.97 -4.53
CA VAL A 315 -21.10 5.00 -4.46
C VAL A 315 -20.60 6.34 -3.94
N ALA A 316 -21.21 7.45 -4.38
CA ALA A 316 -20.88 8.79 -3.88
C ALA A 316 -21.21 8.92 -2.39
N LEU A 317 -22.41 8.50 -1.98
CA LEU A 317 -22.85 8.50 -0.59
C LEU A 317 -21.94 7.62 0.30
N PHE A 318 -21.57 6.43 -0.16
CA PHE A 318 -20.62 5.58 0.55
C PHE A 318 -19.30 6.31 0.83
N ARG A 319 -18.72 6.95 -0.19
CA ARG A 319 -17.45 7.69 -0.07
C ARG A 319 -17.57 8.86 0.92
N GLU A 320 -18.66 9.61 0.82
CA GLU A 320 -18.96 10.72 1.73
C GLU A 320 -19.04 10.25 3.18
N LEU A 321 -19.88 9.24 3.47
CA LEU A 321 -20.09 8.74 4.83
C LEU A 321 -18.83 8.08 5.41
N TRP A 322 -18.05 7.40 4.57
CA TRP A 322 -16.77 6.81 4.99
C TRP A 322 -15.78 7.88 5.42
N GLN A 323 -15.61 8.93 4.59
CA GLN A 323 -14.71 10.03 4.90
C GLN A 323 -15.24 10.92 6.03
N ALA A 324 -16.56 11.05 6.19
CA ALA A 324 -17.17 11.78 7.31
C ALA A 324 -16.77 11.19 8.66
N ARG A 325 -16.71 9.85 8.80
CA ARG A 325 -16.21 9.20 10.02
C ARG A 325 -14.74 9.52 10.27
N VAL A 326 -13.91 9.50 9.22
CA VAL A 326 -12.48 9.82 9.33
C VAL A 326 -12.28 11.29 9.71
N ARG A 327 -13.05 12.20 9.11
CA ARG A 327 -13.07 13.62 9.47
C ARG A 327 -13.40 13.82 10.94
N ARG A 328 -14.45 13.17 11.45
CA ARG A 328 -14.81 13.24 12.88
C ARG A 328 -13.69 12.76 13.79
N LEU A 329 -13.04 11.64 13.46
CA LEU A 329 -11.88 11.16 14.22
C LEU A 329 -10.76 12.21 14.28
N LEU A 330 -10.43 12.83 13.15
CA LEU A 330 -9.29 13.73 13.03
C LEU A 330 -9.55 15.15 13.54
N LEU A 331 -10.78 15.64 13.48
CA LEU A 331 -11.10 17.04 13.81
C LEU A 331 -11.86 17.17 15.13
N ASP A 332 -12.79 16.25 15.40
CA ASP A 332 -13.68 16.37 16.55
C ASP A 332 -13.17 15.54 17.74
N HIS A 333 -12.44 14.45 17.47
CA HIS A 333 -11.98 13.48 18.48
C HIS A 333 -10.45 13.34 18.53
N ALA A 334 -9.71 14.31 18.01
CA ALA A 334 -8.27 14.19 17.86
C ALA A 334 -7.52 14.12 19.20
N ASP A 335 -8.05 14.78 20.23
CA ASP A 335 -7.57 14.83 21.62
C ASP A 335 -8.58 14.20 22.60
N ASP A 336 -9.55 13.45 22.09
CA ASP A 336 -10.58 12.81 22.92
C ASP A 336 -9.98 11.59 23.64
N VAL A 337 -9.86 11.71 24.97
CA VAL A 337 -9.26 10.70 25.86
C VAL A 337 -10.07 9.40 25.94
N ASP A 338 -11.34 9.40 25.55
CA ASP A 338 -12.16 8.20 25.48
C ASP A 338 -12.00 7.47 24.15
N VAL A 339 -11.50 8.15 23.12
CA VAL A 339 -11.22 7.61 21.77
C VAL A 339 -9.76 7.18 21.63
N ILE A 340 -8.82 8.03 22.04
CA ILE A 340 -7.38 7.75 22.07
C ILE A 340 -6.93 7.68 23.53
N VAL A 341 -6.86 6.46 24.05
CA VAL A 341 -6.62 6.20 25.47
C VAL A 341 -5.13 6.01 25.69
N LEU A 342 -4.52 6.87 26.49
CA LEU A 342 -3.16 6.68 27.01
C LEU A 342 -3.18 5.81 28.27
N HIS A 343 -2.20 4.94 28.39
CA HIS A 343 -1.98 4.06 29.54
C HIS A 343 -0.62 4.43 30.17
N GLY A 344 -0.63 4.74 31.46
CA GLY A 344 0.54 5.14 32.24
C GLY A 344 1.38 3.98 32.77
#